data_AF-A0A812ND82-F1
#
_entry.id   AF-A0A812ND82-F1
#
_cell.length_a   1.000
_cell.length_b   1.000
_cell.length_c   1.000
_cell.angle_alpha   90.00
_cell.angle_beta   90.00
_cell.angle_gamma   90.00
#
_symmetry.space_group_name_H-M   'P 1'
#
loop_
_entity.id
_entity.type
_entity.pdbx_description
1 polymer ?
#
loop_
_entity_poly.entity_id
_entity_poly.type
_entity_poly.pdbx_seq_one_letter_code
_entity_poly.pdbx_strand_id
1 'polypeptide(L)'
;MTVNDTKAAIRSFRACVKEKGASSCVGERKVVAEGLATAVKSECSPYVEDFFACFSHRYQLSSCGDATVSKLLKCQDQFAGQLMAGK
;
A
#
# COMPACT_ATOMS: atom_id res chain seq x y z
N MET A 1 -2.17 -8.64 -10.05
CA MET A 1 -2.82 -8.90 -8.75
C MET A 1 -3.79 -7.77 -8.49
N THR A 2 -5.07 -8.09 -8.33
CA THR A 2 -6.15 -7.12 -8.08
C THR A 2 -6.33 -6.85 -6.60
N VAL A 3 -7.15 -5.85 -6.24
CA VAL A 3 -7.57 -5.61 -4.85
C VAL A 3 -8.27 -6.85 -4.28
N ASN A 4 -9.06 -7.57 -5.08
CA ASN A 4 -9.75 -8.79 -4.64
C ASN A 4 -8.77 -9.95 -4.40
N ASP A 5 -7.76 -10.11 -5.26
CA ASP A 5 -6.70 -11.09 -5.06
C ASP A 5 -5.91 -10.78 -3.78
N THR A 6 -5.69 -9.49 -3.50
CA THR A 6 -5.04 -9.03 -2.27
C THR A 6 -5.86 -9.37 -1.04
N LYS A 7 -7.18 -9.15 -1.07
CA LYS A 7 -8.08 -9.57 0.02
C LYS A 7 -8.04 -11.08 0.24
N ALA A 8 -7.98 -11.87 -0.84
CA ALA A 8 -7.84 -13.32 -0.74
C ALA A 8 -6.51 -13.73 -0.11
N ALA A 9 -5.40 -13.10 -0.52
CA ALA A 9 -4.08 -13.31 0.08
C ALA A 9 -4.05 -12.96 1.57
N ILE A 10 -4.69 -11.87 1.98
CA ILE A 10 -4.80 -11.46 3.39
C ILE A 10 -5.56 -12.52 4.21
N ARG A 11 -6.68 -13.05 3.68
CA ARG A 11 -7.40 -14.13 4.35
C ARG A 11 -6.55 -15.40 4.48
N SER A 12 -5.82 -15.76 3.44
CA SER A 12 -4.88 -16.90 3.47
C SER A 12 -3.77 -16.71 4.51
N PHE A 13 -3.17 -15.53 4.55
CA PHE A 13 -2.16 -15.18 5.56
C PHE A 13 -2.73 -15.28 6.97
N ARG A 14 -3.90 -14.71 7.25
CA ARG A 14 -4.56 -14.79 8.57
C ARG A 14 -4.84 -16.24 8.97
N ALA A 15 -5.30 -17.07 8.04
CA ALA A 15 -5.51 -18.50 8.29
C ALA A 15 -4.20 -19.20 8.66
N CYS A 16 -3.14 -18.98 7.88
CA CYS A 16 -1.82 -19.53 8.18
C CYS A 16 -1.31 -19.08 9.56
N VAL A 17 -1.42 -17.79 9.89
CA VAL A 17 -0.96 -17.27 11.19
C VAL A 17 -1.72 -17.92 12.35
N LYS A 18 -3.02 -18.12 12.19
CA LYS A 18 -3.87 -18.79 13.19
C LYS A 18 -3.46 -20.25 13.42
N GLU A 19 -3.05 -20.96 12.37
CA GLU A 19 -2.71 -22.39 12.44
C GLU A 19 -1.26 -22.66 12.85
N LYS A 20 -0.32 -21.90 12.28
CA LYS A 20 1.12 -22.22 12.30
C LYS A 20 1.98 -21.16 13.01
N GLY A 21 1.37 -20.05 13.43
CA GLY A 21 2.07 -18.89 13.97
C GLY A 21 2.74 -18.02 12.90
N ALA A 22 2.98 -16.75 13.24
CA ALA A 22 3.39 -15.74 12.26
C ALA A 22 4.76 -15.99 11.59
N SER A 23 5.69 -16.64 12.29
CA SER A 23 7.02 -16.98 11.78
C SER A 23 6.99 -18.01 10.65
N SER A 24 5.94 -18.85 10.60
CA SER A 24 5.81 -19.94 9.64
C SER A 24 5.13 -19.51 8.32
N CYS A 25 4.64 -18.27 8.24
CA CYS A 25 3.80 -17.77 7.14
C CYS A 25 4.51 -16.70 6.28
N VAL A 26 5.82 -16.87 6.07
CA VAL A 26 6.64 -15.89 5.33
C VAL A 26 6.22 -15.79 3.86
N GLY A 27 5.83 -16.91 3.26
CA GLY A 27 5.35 -16.94 1.86
C GLY A 27 4.07 -16.13 1.68
N GLU A 28 3.06 -16.40 2.50
CA GLU A 28 1.78 -15.70 2.49
C GLU A 28 1.97 -14.21 2.82
N ARG A 29 2.85 -13.89 3.77
CA ARG A 29 3.20 -12.51 4.09
C ARG A 29 3.80 -11.77 2.89
N LYS A 30 4.70 -12.42 2.15
CA LYS A 30 5.31 -11.84 0.93
C LYS A 30 4.24 -11.54 -0.12
N VAL A 31 3.33 -12.48 -0.37
CA VAL A 31 2.23 -12.27 -1.33
C VAL A 31 1.31 -11.13 -0.90
N VAL A 32 0.98 -11.03 0.39
CA VAL A 32 0.21 -9.89 0.93
C VAL A 32 0.95 -8.57 0.72
N ALA A 33 2.25 -8.52 0.98
CA ALA A 33 3.05 -7.31 0.79
C ALA A 33 3.12 -6.86 -0.68
N GLU A 34 3.32 -7.79 -1.61
CA GLU A 34 3.32 -7.50 -3.06
C GLU A 34 1.94 -7.02 -3.54
N GLY A 35 0.87 -7.62 -3.01
CA GLY A 35 -0.50 -7.21 -3.26
C GLY A 35 -0.81 -5.80 -2.79
N LEU A 36 -0.49 -5.52 -1.52
CA LEU A 36 -0.64 -4.20 -0.93
C LEU A 36 0.14 -3.16 -1.72
N ALA A 37 1.40 -3.43 -2.06
CA ALA A 37 2.23 -2.51 -2.84
C ALA A 37 1.60 -2.21 -4.22
N THR A 38 1.11 -3.25 -4.90
CA THR A 38 0.45 -3.09 -6.22
C THR A 38 -0.83 -2.28 -6.11
N ALA A 39 -1.67 -2.58 -5.11
CA ALA A 39 -2.94 -1.91 -4.90
C ALA A 39 -2.74 -0.44 -4.48
N VAL A 40 -1.83 -0.18 -3.53
CA VAL A 40 -1.44 1.18 -3.12
C VAL A 40 -0.90 1.99 -4.29
N LYS A 41 -0.04 1.38 -5.13
CA LYS A 41 0.50 2.06 -6.32
C LYS A 41 -0.63 2.51 -7.27
N SER A 42 -1.64 1.66 -7.48
CA SER A 42 -2.76 1.97 -8.35
C SER A 42 -3.66 3.06 -7.76
N GLU A 43 -4.06 2.89 -6.50
CA GLU A 43 -5.05 3.78 -5.86
C GLU A 43 -4.48 5.13 -5.46
N CYS A 44 -3.18 5.18 -5.15
CA CYS A 44 -2.47 6.42 -4.80
C CYS A 44 -1.71 7.04 -5.98
N SER A 45 -1.90 6.57 -7.21
CA SER A 45 -1.16 7.05 -8.40
C SER A 45 -1.17 8.57 -8.55
N PRO A 46 -2.30 9.28 -8.37
CA PRO A 46 -2.32 10.75 -8.52
C PRO A 46 -1.35 11.45 -7.56
N TYR A 47 -1.25 10.98 -6.31
CA TYR A 47 -0.35 11.56 -5.31
C TYR A 47 1.12 11.17 -5.55
N VAL A 48 1.36 10.00 -6.15
CA VAL A 48 2.70 9.59 -6.59
C VAL A 48 3.17 10.46 -7.74
N GLU A 49 2.29 10.76 -8.69
CA GLU A 49 2.57 11.65 -9.82
C GLU A 49 2.85 13.08 -9.36
N ASP A 50 2.06 13.62 -8.42
CA ASP A 50 2.31 14.93 -7.81
C ASP A 50 3.68 14.98 -7.12
N PHE A 51 4.02 13.96 -6.33
CA PHE A 51 5.32 13.85 -5.69
C PHE A 51 6.47 13.76 -6.72
N PHE A 52 6.27 12.96 -7.78
CA PHE A 52 7.28 12.78 -8.82
C PHE A 52 7.47 14.01 -9.69
N ALA A 53 6.40 14.79 -9.94
CA ALA A 53 6.50 16.10 -10.57
C ALA A 53 7.35 17.04 -9.68
N CYS A 54 7.09 17.08 -8.38
CA CYS A 54 7.92 17.83 -7.45
C CYS A 54 9.38 17.40 -7.49
N PHE A 55 9.66 16.10 -7.45
CA PHE A 55 11.02 15.58 -7.58
C PHE A 55 11.69 15.98 -8.90
N SER A 56 10.98 15.82 -10.03
CA SER A 56 11.47 16.16 -11.39
C SER A 56 11.84 17.64 -11.52
N HIS A 57 11.09 18.50 -10.83
CA HIS A 57 11.34 19.94 -10.76
C HIS A 57 12.22 20.37 -9.58
N ARG A 58 12.93 19.44 -8.93
CA ARG A 58 13.80 19.70 -7.76
C ARG A 58 13.10 20.50 -6.66
N TYR A 59 11.80 20.23 -6.48
CA TYR A 59 10.91 20.89 -5.52
C TYR A 59 10.75 22.40 -5.71
N GLN A 60 10.97 22.92 -6.93
CA GLN A 60 10.86 24.35 -7.24
C GLN A 60 9.44 24.81 -7.63
N LEU A 61 8.48 23.90 -7.80
CA LEU A 61 7.09 24.29 -8.08
C LEU A 61 6.46 24.86 -6.81
N SER A 62 5.60 25.87 -6.95
CA SER A 62 4.86 26.45 -5.83
C SER A 62 3.90 25.46 -5.15
N SER A 63 3.53 24.39 -5.84
CA SER A 63 2.72 23.28 -5.32
C SER A 63 3.53 22.28 -4.49
N CYS A 64 4.87 22.36 -4.48
CA CYS A 64 5.72 21.44 -3.76
C CYS A 64 5.92 21.87 -2.31
N GLY A 65 5.34 21.12 -1.39
CA GLY A 65 5.53 21.29 0.04
C GLY A 65 5.03 20.08 0.83
N ASP A 66 4.99 20.21 2.15
CA ASP A 66 4.62 19.13 3.07
C ASP A 66 3.24 18.52 2.77
N ALA A 67 2.33 19.32 2.19
CA ALA A 67 1.01 18.86 1.77
C ALA A 67 1.08 17.75 0.71
N THR A 68 2.01 17.81 -0.23
CA THR A 68 2.17 16.81 -1.31
C THR A 68 2.58 15.45 -0.74
N VAL A 69 3.58 15.45 0.14
CA VAL A 69 4.04 14.24 0.84
C VAL A 69 2.95 13.72 1.78
N SER A 70 2.27 14.61 2.51
CA SER A 70 1.21 14.25 3.44
C SER A 70 0.03 13.57 2.74
N LYS A 71 -0.37 14.02 1.55
CA LYS A 71 -1.43 13.38 0.76
C LYS A 71 -1.05 11.96 0.35
N LEU A 72 0.18 11.78 -0.12
CA LEU A 72 0.70 10.46 -0.50
C LEU A 72 0.70 9.51 0.71
N LEU A 73 1.30 9.91 1.83
CA LEU A 73 1.37 9.09 3.04
C LEU A 73 -0.01 8.76 3.61
N LYS A 74 -0.92 9.73 3.64
CA LYS A 74 -2.31 9.51 4.08
C LYS A 74 -3.04 8.51 3.18
N CYS A 75 -2.86 8.57 1.87
CA CYS A 75 -3.46 7.60 0.96
C CYS A 75 -2.93 6.18 1.23
N GLN A 76 -1.61 6.03 1.38
CA GLN A 76 -0.98 4.74 1.66
C GLN A 76 -1.49 4.14 2.97
N ASP A 77 -1.51 4.93 4.05
CA ASP A 77 -1.95 4.48 5.37
C ASP A 77 -3.44 4.12 5.40
N GLN A 78 -4.30 4.99 4.89
CA GLN A 78 -5.74 4.75 4.87
C GLN A 78 -6.11 3.54 4.02
N PHE A 79 -5.53 3.43 2.82
CA PHE A 79 -5.88 2.35 1.90
C PHE A 79 -5.34 1.00 2.40
N ALA A 80 -4.07 0.95 2.83
CA ALA A 80 -3.51 -0.29 3.40
C ALA A 80 -4.25 -0.69 4.68
N GLY A 81 -4.55 0.26 5.56
CA GLY A 81 -5.32 0.04 6.78
C GLY A 81 -6.71 -0.52 6.49
N GLN A 82 -7.45 0.06 5.54
CA GLN A 82 -8.77 -0.44 5.14
C GLN A 82 -8.69 -1.85 4.55
N LEU A 83 -7.70 -2.11 3.68
CA LEU A 83 -7.55 -3.43 3.06
C LEU A 83 -7.18 -4.51 4.07
N MET A 84 -6.35 -4.16 5.06
CA MET A 84 -5.94 -5.02 6.16
C MET A 84 -6.96 -5.13 7.28
N ALA A 85 -7.94 -4.21 7.37
CA ALA A 85 -9.07 -4.29 8.30
C ALA A 85 -10.27 -5.05 7.70
N GLY A 86 -10.36 -5.13 6.37
CA GLY A 86 -11.40 -5.88 5.67
C GLY A 86 -11.45 -7.34 6.14
N LYS A 87 -12.65 -7.82 6.49
CA LYS A 87 -12.89 -9.22 6.87
C LYS A 87 -12.73 -10.14 5.66
#